data_AF-A0A0Q8R4H8-F1
#
_entry.id   AF-A0A0Q8R4H8-F1
#
_cell.length_a   1.000
_cell.length_b   1.000
_cell.length_c   1.000
_cell.angle_alpha   90.00
_cell.angle_beta   90.00
_cell.angle_gamma   90.00
#
_symmetry.space_group_name_H-M   'P 1'
#
loop_
_entity.id
_entity.type
_entity.pdbx_description
1 polymer ?
#
loop_
_entity_poly.entity_id
_entity_poly.type
_entity_poly.pdbx_seq_one_letter_code
_entity_poly.pdbx_strand_id
1 'polypeptide(L)'
;MIDIGLTKIALISVVALVVIGPERLPKVARMAGTLFGRAQRYINEVKSEVSREIELDELRKMQKEMQEAATSVEQTIAKNVSEMQAEVQEALSNPLMETPTPDQIHVKAKDFRRKKLARTSAIPSWYKKQSGRRTRVISGAARVAKYRPAGAGSKTSTSFHS
;
A
#
# COMPACT_ATOMS: atom_id res chain seq x y z
N MET A 1 -38.52 12.86 -7.63
CA MET A 1 -37.56 12.55 -6.55
C MET A 1 -36.88 11.18 -6.73
N ILE A 2 -36.38 10.91 -7.94
CA ILE A 2 -35.19 10.08 -8.17
C ILE A 2 -34.23 11.02 -8.91
N ASP A 3 -33.78 12.06 -8.21
CA ASP A 3 -32.75 12.95 -8.73
C ASP A 3 -31.38 12.28 -8.69
N ILE A 4 -31.31 10.99 -8.30
CA ILE A 4 -30.22 10.06 -8.57
C ILE A 4 -30.49 9.43 -9.95
N GLY A 5 -30.57 10.25 -10.99
CA GLY A 5 -30.70 9.77 -12.36
C GLY A 5 -29.45 9.02 -12.82
N LEU A 6 -29.55 8.29 -13.93
CA LEU A 6 -28.42 7.61 -14.60
C LEU A 6 -27.18 8.52 -14.72
N THR A 7 -27.40 9.82 -14.93
CA THR A 7 -26.36 10.85 -15.00
C THR A 7 -25.50 10.94 -13.74
N LYS A 8 -26.09 10.90 -12.53
CA LYS A 8 -25.31 10.97 -11.28
C LYS A 8 -24.52 9.69 -11.05
N ILE A 9 -25.10 8.53 -11.38
CA ILE A 9 -24.39 7.24 -11.32
C ILE A 9 -23.21 7.22 -12.29
N ALA A 10 -23.39 7.73 -13.52
CA ALA A 10 -22.33 7.84 -14.50
C ALA A 10 -21.20 8.76 -14.00
N LEU A 11 -21.53 9.92 -13.41
CA LEU A 11 -20.54 10.84 -12.85
C LEU A 11 -19.73 10.20 -11.71
N ILE A 12 -20.40 9.55 -10.75
CA ILE A 12 -19.72 8.83 -9.65
C ILE A 12 -18.82 7.72 -10.20
N SER A 13 -19.28 7.00 -11.23
CA SER A 13 -18.49 5.93 -11.87
C SER A 13 -17.22 6.49 -12.53
N VAL A 14 -17.30 7.64 -13.20
CA VAL A 14 -16.14 8.32 -13.78
C VAL A 14 -15.15 8.74 -12.69
N VAL A 15 -15.63 9.38 -11.62
CA VAL A 15 -14.77 9.79 -10.48
C VAL A 15 -14.10 8.58 -9.84
N ALA A 16 -14.84 7.49 -9.62
CA ALA A 16 -14.30 6.26 -9.07
C ALA A 16 -13.20 5.66 -9.97
N LEU A 17 -13.37 5.70 -11.29
CA LEU A 17 -12.34 5.24 -12.24
C LEU A 17 -11.06 6.07 -12.17
N VAL A 18 -11.16 7.39 -11.97
CA VAL A 18 -9.99 8.27 -11.86
C VAL A 18 -9.24 8.04 -10.55
N VAL A 19 -9.96 7.94 -9.43
CA VAL A 19 -9.37 7.85 -8.08
C VAL A 19 -8.82 6.45 -7.79
N ILE A 20 -9.63 5.41 -8.03
CA ILE A 20 -9.26 4.01 -7.74
C ILE A 20 -8.47 3.40 -8.90
N GLY A 21 -8.73 3.85 -10.12
CA GLY A 21 -8.17 3.27 -11.35
C GLY A 21 -9.09 2.19 -11.95
N PRO A 22 -9.20 2.11 -13.29
CA PRO A 22 -10.04 1.14 -13.99
C PRO A 22 -9.67 -0.32 -13.71
N GLU A 23 -8.39 -0.60 -13.44
CA GLU A 23 -7.90 -1.95 -13.15
C GLU A 23 -8.31 -2.45 -11.76
N ARG A 24 -8.56 -1.54 -10.81
CA ARG A 24 -8.80 -1.88 -9.40
C ARG A 24 -10.27 -1.82 -9.00
N LEU A 25 -11.07 -0.97 -9.67
CA LEU A 25 -12.51 -0.86 -9.44
C LEU A 25 -13.25 -2.22 -9.52
N PRO A 26 -13.04 -3.09 -10.52
CA PRO A 26 -13.74 -4.38 -10.57
C PRO A 26 -13.38 -5.30 -9.39
N LYS A 27 -12.16 -5.18 -8.85
CA LYS A 27 -11.75 -5.93 -7.66
C LYS A 27 -12.52 -5.46 -6.42
N VAL A 28 -12.65 -4.15 -6.22
CA VAL A 28 -13.40 -3.55 -5.11
C VAL A 28 -14.88 -3.88 -5.23
N ALA A 29 -15.47 -3.72 -6.42
CA ALA A 29 -16.88 -4.05 -6.65
C ALA A 29 -17.19 -5.52 -6.34
N ARG A 30 -16.30 -6.45 -6.72
CA ARG A 30 -16.42 -7.87 -6.36
C ARG A 30 -16.34 -8.10 -4.85
N MET A 31 -15.42 -7.43 -4.15
CA MET A 31 -15.29 -7.55 -2.69
C MET A 31 -16.52 -6.99 -1.97
N ALA A 32 -16.99 -5.81 -2.36
CA ALA A 32 -18.20 -5.21 -1.81
C ALA A 32 -19.43 -6.08 -2.10
N GLY A 33 -19.55 -6.60 -3.33
CA GLY A 33 -20.65 -7.46 -3.74
C GLY A 33 -20.69 -8.80 -2.99
N THR A 34 -19.54 -9.43 -2.74
CA THR A 34 -19.52 -10.67 -1.95
C THR A 34 -19.88 -10.44 -0.49
N LEU A 35 -19.43 -9.33 0.12
CA LEU A 35 -19.80 -8.97 1.47
C LEU A 35 -21.29 -8.64 1.58
N PHE A 36 -21.81 -7.82 0.67
CA PHE A 36 -23.22 -7.46 0.62
C PHE A 36 -24.11 -8.70 0.41
N GLY A 37 -23.73 -9.59 -0.53
CA GLY A 37 -24.47 -10.82 -0.78
C GLY A 37 -24.49 -11.76 0.43
N ARG A 38 -23.42 -11.81 1.23
CA ARG A 38 -23.39 -12.57 2.50
C ARG A 38 -24.27 -11.92 3.57
N ALA A 39 -24.20 -10.60 3.72
CA ALA A 39 -25.03 -9.87 4.66
C ALA A 39 -26.53 -10.04 4.36
N GLN A 40 -26.92 -9.96 3.08
CA GLN A 40 -28.30 -10.15 2.66
C GLN A 40 -28.82 -11.56 2.98
N ARG A 41 -27.97 -12.60 2.82
CA ARG A 41 -28.32 -13.98 3.21
C ARG A 41 -28.54 -14.10 4.73
N TYR A 42 -27.64 -13.53 5.54
CA TYR A 42 -27.76 -13.55 6.99
C TYR A 42 -29.03 -12.84 7.47
N ILE A 43 -29.34 -11.68 6.90
CA ILE A 43 -30.57 -10.93 7.21
C ILE A 43 -31.81 -11.77 6.87
N ASN A 44 -31.80 -12.50 5.74
CA ASN A 44 -32.92 -13.34 5.36
C ASN A 44 -33.11 -14.54 6.32
N GLU A 45 -32.02 -15.14 6.80
CA GLU A 45 -32.04 -16.25 7.75
C GLU A 45 -32.56 -15.81 9.11
N VAL A 46 -32.00 -14.73 9.66
CA VAL A 46 -32.49 -14.11 10.91
C VAL A 46 -33.94 -13.66 10.76
N LYS A 47 -34.33 -13.06 9.63
CA LYS A 47 -35.74 -12.70 9.39
C LYS A 47 -36.66 -13.92 9.41
N SER A 48 -36.21 -15.07 8.91
CA SER A 48 -37.03 -16.29 8.87
C SER A 48 -37.17 -16.98 10.23
N GLU A 49 -36.15 -16.93 11.08
CA GLU A 49 -36.18 -17.41 12.46
C GLU A 49 -37.02 -16.47 13.34
N VAL A 50 -36.74 -15.16 13.27
CA VAL A 50 -37.37 -14.13 14.09
C VAL A 50 -38.83 -13.88 13.72
N SER A 51 -39.20 -13.96 12.43
CA SER A 51 -40.61 -13.84 12.00
C SER A 51 -41.50 -14.98 12.50
N ARG A 52 -40.91 -16.06 13.02
CA ARG A 52 -41.65 -17.20 13.55
C ARG A 52 -41.90 -17.13 15.06
N GLU A 53 -41.21 -16.22 15.76
CA GLU A 53 -41.17 -16.16 17.23
C GLU A 53 -41.62 -14.83 17.86
N ILE A 54 -41.86 -13.74 17.10
CA ILE A 54 -42.13 -12.39 17.67
C ILE A 54 -43.54 -11.82 17.37
N GLU A 55 -44.16 -11.17 18.39
CA GLU A 55 -45.36 -10.33 18.31
C GLU A 55 -45.15 -9.03 17.50
N LEU A 56 -46.16 -8.61 16.72
CA LEU A 56 -46.08 -7.47 15.78
C LEU A 56 -45.59 -6.12 16.35
N ASP A 57 -45.62 -5.93 17.67
CA ASP A 57 -45.23 -4.67 18.32
C ASP A 57 -43.71 -4.48 18.44
N GLU A 58 -42.91 -5.54 18.65
CA GLU A 58 -41.45 -5.42 18.68
C GLU A 58 -40.88 -5.13 17.27
N LEU A 59 -41.47 -5.73 16.24
CA LEU A 59 -41.14 -5.45 14.84
C LEU A 59 -41.40 -3.99 14.46
N ARG A 60 -42.53 -3.43 14.91
CA ARG A 60 -42.85 -2.00 14.70
C ARG A 60 -41.85 -1.09 15.39
N LYS A 61 -41.41 -1.46 16.60
CA LYS A 61 -40.42 -0.68 17.37
C LYS A 61 -39.05 -0.70 16.69
N MET A 62 -38.57 -1.88 16.29
CA MET A 62 -37.33 -2.03 15.52
C MET A 62 -37.39 -1.33 14.17
N GLN A 63 -38.53 -1.42 13.46
CA GLN A 63 -38.69 -0.72 12.19
C GLN A 63 -38.62 0.79 12.37
N LYS A 64 -39.22 1.33 13.44
CA LYS A 64 -39.17 2.75 13.76
C LYS A 64 -37.75 3.20 14.10
N GLU A 65 -37.02 2.43 14.92
CA GLU A 65 -35.61 2.70 15.25
C GLU A 65 -34.71 2.61 14.02
N MET A 66 -34.90 1.61 13.16
CA MET A 66 -34.19 1.50 11.89
C MET A 66 -34.49 2.66 10.95
N GLN A 67 -35.75 3.10 10.88
CA GLN A 67 -36.15 4.21 10.03
C GLN A 67 -35.54 5.52 10.53
N GLU A 68 -35.55 5.75 11.84
CA GLU A 68 -34.94 6.93 12.47
C GLU A 68 -33.41 6.91 12.29
N ALA A 69 -32.77 5.76 12.45
CA ALA A 69 -31.36 5.57 12.16
C ALA A 69 -31.05 5.83 10.67
N ALA A 70 -31.85 5.31 9.75
CA ALA A 70 -31.69 5.54 8.31
C ALA A 70 -31.81 7.04 7.98
N THR A 71 -32.82 7.73 8.51
CA THR A 71 -32.99 9.18 8.31
C THR A 71 -31.80 9.97 8.88
N SER A 72 -31.27 9.59 10.05
CA SER A 72 -30.10 10.24 10.63
C SER A 72 -28.84 10.04 9.78
N VAL A 73 -28.67 8.84 9.20
CA VAL A 73 -27.58 8.53 8.27
C VAL A 73 -27.72 9.32 6.98
N GLU A 74 -28.92 9.38 6.40
CA GLU A 74 -29.19 10.20 5.22
C GLU A 74 -28.87 11.68 5.46
N GLN A 75 -29.28 12.24 6.60
CA GLN A 75 -28.95 13.61 6.98
C GLN A 75 -27.45 13.83 7.15
N THR A 76 -26.75 12.87 7.75
CA THR A 76 -25.29 12.94 7.93
C THR A 76 -24.57 12.87 6.58
N ILE A 77 -24.99 11.97 5.70
CA ILE A 77 -24.46 11.85 4.34
C ILE A 77 -24.74 13.13 3.56
N ALA A 78 -25.96 13.67 3.59
CA ALA A 78 -26.32 14.90 2.90
C ALA A 78 -25.48 16.10 3.37
N LYS A 79 -25.24 16.22 4.68
CA LYS A 79 -24.36 17.25 5.26
C LYS A 79 -22.92 17.10 4.77
N ASN A 80 -22.33 15.91 4.89
CA ASN A 80 -20.97 15.64 4.42
C ASN A 80 -20.82 15.91 2.91
N VAL A 81 -21.81 15.53 2.11
CA VAL A 81 -21.81 15.80 0.66
C VAL A 81 -21.88 17.30 0.39
N SER A 82 -22.70 18.05 1.12
CA SER A 82 -22.80 19.51 0.97
C SER A 82 -21.52 20.24 1.39
N GLU A 83 -20.86 19.77 2.44
CA GLU A 83 -19.58 20.31 2.93
C GLU A 83 -18.45 20.01 1.94
N MET A 84 -18.35 18.76 1.46
CA MET A 84 -17.43 18.41 0.38
C MET A 84 -17.68 19.22 -0.90
N GLN A 85 -18.94 19.49 -1.25
CA GLN A 85 -19.27 20.30 -2.42
C GLN A 85 -18.80 21.74 -2.23
N ALA A 86 -18.96 22.32 -1.04
CA ALA A 86 -18.47 23.65 -0.71
C ALA A 86 -16.94 23.73 -0.79
N GLU A 87 -16.22 22.77 -0.19
CA GLU A 87 -14.75 22.70 -0.24
C GLU A 87 -14.24 22.54 -1.67
N VAL A 88 -14.88 21.69 -2.48
CA VAL A 88 -14.51 21.49 -3.89
C VAL A 88 -14.77 22.76 -4.69
N GLN A 89 -15.89 23.44 -4.44
CA GLN A 89 -16.23 24.68 -5.13
C GLN A 89 -15.32 25.84 -4.74
N GLU A 90 -14.87 25.89 -3.48
CA GLU A 90 -13.86 26.83 -2.99
C GLU A 90 -12.47 26.55 -3.59
N ALA A 91 -12.08 25.27 -3.66
CA ALA A 91 -10.85 24.88 -4.34
C ALA A 91 -10.87 25.25 -5.83
N LEU A 92 -12.02 25.11 -6.50
CA LEU A 92 -12.20 25.48 -7.91
C LEU A 92 -12.29 26.99 -8.14
N SER A 93 -12.78 27.77 -7.18
CA SER A 93 -12.94 29.23 -7.31
C SER A 93 -11.66 30.01 -7.02
N ASN A 94 -10.67 29.39 -6.38
CA ASN A 94 -9.34 29.97 -6.21
C ASN A 94 -8.55 29.95 -7.53
N PRO A 95 -8.28 31.10 -8.18
CA PRO A 95 -7.59 31.15 -9.48
C PRO A 95 -6.08 30.88 -9.39
N LEU A 96 -5.55 30.58 -8.19
CA LEU A 96 -4.12 30.39 -7.93
C LEU A 96 -3.68 28.92 -7.96
N MET A 97 -4.57 27.97 -8.26
CA MET A 97 -4.12 26.66 -8.70
C MET A 97 -3.64 26.75 -10.15
N GLU A 98 -2.38 27.13 -10.31
CA GLU A 98 -1.64 26.81 -11.53
C GLU A 98 -1.79 25.31 -11.77
N THR A 99 -2.53 24.96 -12.82
CA THR A 99 -2.48 23.60 -13.33
C THR A 99 -1.02 23.32 -13.63
N PRO A 100 -0.43 22.22 -13.12
CA PRO A 100 0.98 21.97 -13.31
C PRO A 100 1.24 21.94 -14.81
N THR A 101 2.08 22.87 -15.27
CA THR A 101 2.46 23.00 -16.67
C THR A 101 2.92 21.62 -17.15
N PRO A 102 2.63 21.19 -18.40
CA PRO A 102 2.96 19.84 -18.88
C PRO A 102 4.42 19.43 -18.63
N ASP A 103 5.33 20.40 -18.62
CA ASP A 103 6.75 20.20 -18.29
C ASP A 103 6.98 19.77 -16.83
N GLN A 104 6.24 20.32 -15.87
CA GLN A 104 6.34 19.94 -14.46
C GLN A 104 5.86 18.49 -14.24
N ILE A 105 4.83 18.07 -14.97
CA ILE A 105 4.32 16.69 -14.95
C ILE A 105 5.38 15.73 -15.48
N HIS A 106 6.04 16.10 -16.59
CA HIS A 106 7.11 15.30 -17.17
C HIS A 106 8.34 15.17 -16.26
N VAL A 107 8.74 16.26 -15.58
CA VAL A 107 9.85 16.23 -14.61
C VAL A 107 9.50 15.31 -13.44
N LYS A 108 8.32 15.46 -12.85
CA LYS A 108 7.86 14.63 -11.72
C LYS A 108 7.71 13.15 -12.12
N ALA A 109 7.27 12.85 -13.35
CA ALA A 109 7.20 11.49 -13.87
C ALA A 109 8.59 10.87 -14.13
N LYS A 110 9.58 11.66 -14.56
CA LYS A 110 10.98 11.21 -14.69
C LYS A 110 11.59 10.93 -13.32
N ASP A 111 11.39 11.80 -12.34
CA ASP A 111 11.89 11.64 -10.98
C ASP A 111 11.26 10.43 -10.28
N PHE A 112 9.96 10.22 -10.47
CA PHE A 112 9.28 9.03 -9.97
C PHE A 112 9.84 7.74 -10.57
N ARG A 113 10.09 7.71 -11.89
CA ARG A 113 10.74 6.56 -12.56
C ARG A 113 12.14 6.32 -12.03
N ARG A 114 12.95 7.38 -11.88
CA ARG A 114 14.33 7.29 -11.34
C ARG A 114 14.33 6.73 -9.92
N LYS A 115 13.43 7.22 -9.06
CA LYS A 115 13.32 6.79 -7.66
C LYS A 115 12.78 5.36 -7.51
N LYS A 116 11.86 4.94 -8.39
CA LYS A 116 11.34 3.56 -8.44
C LYS A 116 12.43 2.59 -8.90
N LEU A 117 13.15 2.93 -9.98
CA LEU A 117 14.25 2.10 -10.49
C LEU A 117 15.37 1.96 -9.46
N ALA A 118 15.76 3.04 -8.78
CA ALA A 118 16.78 2.99 -7.72
C ALA A 118 16.39 2.09 -6.53
N ARG A 119 15.09 1.94 -6.26
CA ARG A 119 14.58 1.02 -5.22
C ARG A 119 14.54 -0.43 -5.68
N THR A 120 14.34 -0.68 -6.97
CA THR A 120 14.26 -2.04 -7.54
C THR A 120 15.62 -2.59 -7.97
N SER A 121 16.57 -1.73 -8.37
CA SER A 121 17.89 -2.15 -8.86
C SER A 121 18.98 -2.20 -7.79
N ALA A 122 18.68 -1.77 -6.56
CA ALA A 122 19.63 -1.86 -5.46
C ALA A 122 19.77 -3.31 -5.00
N ILE A 123 20.83 -3.98 -5.46
CA ILE A 123 21.27 -5.27 -4.94
C ILE A 123 21.37 -5.15 -3.41
N PRO A 124 20.65 -6.00 -2.65
CA PRO A 124 20.61 -5.90 -1.19
C PRO A 124 22.00 -5.88 -0.56
N SER A 125 22.16 -5.13 0.53
CA SER A 125 23.43 -5.00 1.24
C SER A 125 23.98 -6.34 1.75
N TRP A 126 23.11 -7.31 2.06
CA TRP A 126 23.52 -8.69 2.40
C TRP A 126 24.21 -9.40 1.23
N TYR A 127 23.75 -9.17 -0.01
CA TYR A 127 24.32 -9.76 -1.21
C TYR A 127 25.69 -9.15 -1.55
N LYS A 128 25.87 -7.83 -1.33
CA LYS A 128 27.19 -7.18 -1.45
C LYS A 128 28.21 -7.65 -0.40
N LYS A 129 27.76 -8.15 0.75
CA LYS A 129 28.64 -8.66 1.82
C LYS A 129 29.04 -10.13 1.61
N GLN A 130 28.39 -10.86 0.71
CA GLN A 130 28.63 -12.29 0.50
C GLN A 130 29.69 -12.60 -0.57
N SER A 131 30.14 -11.61 -1.36
CA SER A 131 31.22 -11.78 -2.35
C SER A 131 32.63 -11.78 -1.75
N GLY A 132 32.80 -12.37 -0.56
CA GLY A 132 34.08 -12.72 0.04
C GLY A 132 34.69 -13.99 -0.58
N ARG A 133 34.65 -14.16 -1.91
CA ARG A 133 35.49 -15.18 -2.57
C ARG A 133 36.94 -14.72 -2.44
N ARG A 134 37.71 -15.37 -1.58
CA ARG A 134 39.14 -15.11 -1.35
C ARG A 134 39.92 -15.17 -2.67
N THR A 135 40.18 -14.01 -3.26
CA THR A 135 41.01 -13.79 -4.45
C THR A 135 42.49 -13.73 -4.11
N ARG A 136 42.99 -14.65 -3.26
CA ARG A 136 44.44 -14.81 -3.07
C ARG A 136 44.81 -16.27 -3.26
N VAL A 137 45.45 -16.53 -4.40
CA VAL A 137 46.17 -17.77 -4.65
C VAL A 137 47.43 -17.73 -3.79
N ILE A 138 47.59 -18.70 -2.90
CA ILE A 138 48.82 -18.87 -2.11
C ILE A 138 49.92 -19.28 -3.09
N SER A 139 50.86 -18.37 -3.36
CA SER A 139 52.04 -18.62 -4.20
C SER A 139 52.86 -19.79 -3.64
N GLY A 140 53.51 -20.56 -4.51
CA GLY A 140 54.25 -21.77 -4.14
C GLY A 140 55.26 -21.56 -3.00
N ALA A 141 55.89 -20.38 -2.94
CA ALA A 141 56.82 -20.00 -1.87
C ALA A 141 56.19 -20.01 -0.46
N ALA A 142 54.93 -19.58 -0.33
CA ALA A 142 54.22 -19.53 0.94
C ALA A 142 53.83 -20.94 1.46
N ARG A 143 53.70 -21.93 0.57
CA ARG A 143 53.51 -23.33 0.97
C ARG A 143 54.81 -23.96 1.50
N VAL A 144 55.94 -23.61 0.90
CA VAL A 144 57.25 -24.17 1.29
C VAL A 144 57.75 -23.58 2.62
N ALA A 145 57.37 -22.35 2.95
CA ALA A 145 57.72 -21.72 4.24
C ALA A 145 57.18 -22.45 5.47
N LYS A 146 56.11 -23.25 5.33
CA LYS A 146 55.51 -24.01 6.46
C LYS A 146 56.30 -25.26 6.84
N TYR A 147 57.21 -25.73 5.98
CA TYR A 147 57.95 -26.99 6.18
C TYR A 147 59.47 -26.81 6.31
N ARG A 148 59.96 -25.58 6.51
CA ARG A 148 61.39 -25.34 6.80
C ARG A 148 61.63 -25.56 8.30
N PRO A 149 62.48 -26.50 8.73
CA PRO A 149 62.84 -26.65 10.14
C PRO A 149 63.61 -25.41 10.61
N ALA A 150 63.19 -24.82 11.73
CA ALA A 150 63.86 -23.71 12.38
C ALA A 150 65.15 -24.21 13.05
N GLY A 151 66.27 -24.23 12.31
CA GLY A 151 67.50 -24.82 12.86
C GLY A 151 68.76 -24.71 12.00
N ALA A 152 68.97 -23.59 11.30
CA ALA A 152 70.24 -23.33 10.62
C ALA A 152 70.71 -21.89 10.85
N GLY A 153 70.91 -21.54 12.12
CA GLY A 153 71.65 -20.36 12.56
C GLY A 153 72.76 -20.82 13.49
N SER A 154 73.88 -21.29 12.94
CA SER A 154 75.03 -21.74 13.74
C SER A 154 75.82 -20.53 14.27
N LYS A 155 75.62 -20.28 15.58
CA LYS A 155 76.62 -19.85 16.58
C LYS A 155 77.59 -18.73 16.20
N THR A 156 77.31 -17.55 16.74
CA THR A 156 78.29 -16.55 17.17
C THR A 156 79.33 -17.19 18.11
N SER A 157 80.61 -17.15 17.73
CA SER A 157 81.73 -17.40 18.64
C SER A 157 82.27 -16.07 19.14
N THR A 158 81.96 -15.76 20.39
CA THR A 158 82.54 -14.68 21.19
C THR A 158 83.86 -15.13 21.83
N SER A 159 84.81 -14.18 21.92
CA SER A 159 85.99 -14.09 22.81
C SER A 159 87.22 -14.99 22.56
N PHE A 160 88.41 -14.39 22.39
CA PHE A 160 89.39 -14.20 23.48
C PHE A 160 90.60 -13.32 23.06
N HIS A 161 91.11 -12.57 24.03
CA HIS A 161 92.25 -11.65 24.02
C HIS A 161 93.60 -12.28 23.64
N SER A 162 94.48 -11.54 22.95
CA SER A 162 95.74 -10.94 23.47
C SER A 162 96.47 -10.17 22.37
#